data_AF-A0A0B8N6E3-F1
#
_entry.id   AF-A0A0B8N6E3-F1
#
_cell.length_a   1.000
_cell.length_b   1.000
_cell.length_c   1.000
_cell.angle_alpha   90.00
_cell.angle_beta   90.00
_cell.angle_gamma   90.00
#
_symmetry.space_group_name_H-M   'P 1'
#
loop_
_entity.id
_entity.type
_entity.pdbx_description
1 polymer ?
#
loop_
_entity_poly.entity_id
_entity_poly.type
_entity_poly.pdbx_seq_one_letter_code
_entity_poly.pdbx_strand_id
1 'polypeptide(L)'
;MSSVSPLGLQDFAVIGALVTADALEVDRVVKVIAVPPSGPGMSLSDDAVRRILARLAARGLAENTCQGWKLTRRGRALWGSKGSRFTL
;
A
#
# COMPACT_ATOMS: atom_id res chain seq x y z
N MET A 1 -3.47 -18.19 17.98
CA MET A 1 -4.10 -17.68 16.74
C MET A 1 -3.72 -16.22 16.62
N SER A 2 -2.85 -15.85 15.68
CA SER A 2 -2.42 -14.45 15.52
C SER A 2 -3.61 -13.61 15.06
N SER A 3 -4.13 -12.75 15.94
CA SER A 3 -5.14 -11.76 15.60
C SER A 3 -4.53 -10.81 14.57
N VAL A 4 -4.85 -11.03 13.29
CA VAL A 4 -4.41 -10.14 12.23
C VAL A 4 -5.14 -8.81 12.42
N SER A 5 -4.44 -7.78 12.92
CA SER A 5 -5.02 -6.45 13.13
C SER A 5 -5.72 -5.96 11.84
N PRO A 6 -6.91 -5.36 11.92
CA PRO A 6 -7.62 -4.88 10.74
C PRO A 6 -6.74 -3.93 9.92
N LEU A 7 -6.87 -3.96 8.59
CA LEU A 7 -6.21 -2.98 7.72
C LEU A 7 -6.80 -1.60 8.03
N GLY A 8 -5.92 -0.65 8.37
CA GLY A 8 -6.27 0.73 8.62
C GLY A 8 -6.19 1.59 7.35
N LEU A 9 -6.58 2.86 7.47
CA LEU A 9 -6.55 3.84 6.39
C LEU A 9 -5.15 3.97 5.75
N GLN A 10 -4.10 3.96 6.57
CA GLN A 10 -2.70 4.04 6.10
C GLN A 10 -2.28 2.81 5.29
N ASP A 11 -2.77 1.62 5.65
CA ASP A 11 -2.48 0.40 4.89
C ASP A 11 -3.16 0.49 3.51
N PHE A 12 -4.39 1.01 3.44
CA PHE A 12 -5.09 1.25 2.18
C PHE A 12 -4.44 2.34 1.33
N ALA A 13 -3.88 3.40 1.93
CA ALA A 13 -3.14 4.42 1.21
C ALA A 13 -1.88 3.84 0.55
N VAL A 14 -1.12 2.99 1.26
CA VAL A 14 0.04 2.28 0.69
C VAL A 14 -0.41 1.31 -0.41
N ILE A 15 -1.49 0.56 -0.21
CA ILE A 15 -2.04 -0.32 -1.26
C ILE A 15 -2.42 0.50 -2.49
N GLY A 16 -3.13 1.63 -2.32
CA GLY A 16 -3.53 2.52 -3.40
C GLY A 16 -2.34 3.05 -4.20
N ALA A 17 -1.27 3.47 -3.51
CA ALA A 17 -0.03 3.87 -4.16
C ALA A 17 0.61 2.73 -4.97
N LEU A 18 0.62 1.50 -4.46
CA LEU A 18 1.12 0.34 -5.19
C LEU A 18 0.21 -0.12 -6.35
N VAL A 19 -1.01 0.41 -6.48
CA VAL A 19 -1.87 0.15 -7.66
C VAL A 19 -1.47 1.03 -8.84
N THR A 20 -0.89 2.21 -8.60
CA THR A 20 -0.59 3.17 -9.67
C THR A 20 0.61 2.75 -10.53
N ALA A 21 1.37 1.73 -10.12
CA ALA A 21 2.56 1.26 -10.83
C ALA A 21 2.83 -0.23 -10.55
N ASP A 22 3.52 -0.88 -11.49
CA ASP A 22 3.86 -2.31 -11.38
C ASP A 22 4.90 -2.62 -10.30
N ALA A 23 5.77 -1.66 -9.95
CA ALA A 23 6.67 -1.71 -8.80
C ALA A 23 7.07 -0.28 -8.37
N LEU A 24 7.17 -0.04 -7.06
CA LEU A 24 7.58 1.24 -6.48
C LEU A 24 8.59 1.07 -5.35
N GLU A 25 9.61 1.92 -5.37
CA GLU A 25 10.50 2.12 -4.22
C GLU A 25 9.80 2.89 -3.10
N VAL A 26 10.29 2.75 -1.86
CA VAL A 26 9.69 3.35 -0.67
C VAL A 26 9.54 4.87 -0.79
N ASP A 27 10.57 5.59 -1.26
CA ASP A 27 10.51 7.05 -1.46
C ASP A 27 9.39 7.44 -2.43
N ARG A 28 9.19 6.64 -3.48
CA ARG A 28 8.15 6.88 -4.48
C ARG A 28 6.75 6.59 -3.94
N VAL A 29 6.62 5.57 -3.10
CA VAL A 29 5.37 5.29 -2.37
C VAL A 29 5.00 6.47 -1.47
N VAL A 30 5.95 7.01 -0.70
CA VAL A 30 5.71 8.18 0.17
C VAL A 30 5.21 9.37 -0.64
N LYS A 31 5.84 9.66 -1.79
CA LYS A 31 5.43 10.77 -2.67
C LYS A 31 4.01 10.60 -3.22
N VAL A 32 3.65 9.40 -3.67
CA VAL A 32 2.31 9.11 -4.21
C VAL A 32 1.24 9.23 -3.13
N ILE A 33 1.54 8.79 -1.89
CA ILE A 33 0.59 8.91 -0.78
C ILE A 33 0.41 10.37 -0.35
N ALA A 34 1.48 11.17 -0.40
CA ALA A 34 1.44 12.59 -0.05
C ALA A 34 0.66 13.43 -1.08
N VAL A 35 0.72 13.05 -2.37
CA VAL A 35 0.01 13.73 -3.46
C VAL A 35 -0.67 12.69 -4.34
N PRO A 36 -1.79 12.12 -3.89
CA PRO A 36 -2.54 11.14 -4.68
C PRO A 36 -3.23 11.82 -5.87
N PRO A 37 -3.50 11.07 -6.95
CA PRO A 37 -4.12 11.62 -8.17
C PRO A 37 -5.55 12.12 -7.95
N SER A 38 -6.23 11.60 -6.94
CA SER A 38 -7.53 12.04 -6.46
C SER A 38 -7.50 12.06 -4.93
N GLY A 39 -8.25 12.98 -4.31
CA GLY A 39 -8.45 13.03 -2.85
C GLY A 39 -7.39 13.77 -2.03
N PRO A 40 -7.60 13.87 -0.71
CA PRO A 40 -6.65 14.50 0.20
C PRO A 40 -5.44 13.58 0.44
N GLY A 41 -4.24 14.11 0.21
CA GLY A 41 -3.00 13.38 0.49
C GLY A 41 -2.76 13.10 1.96
N MET A 42 -1.86 12.16 2.25
CA MET A 42 -1.45 11.77 3.59
C MET A 42 0.07 11.78 3.70
N SER A 43 0.61 12.38 4.77
CA SER A 43 2.04 12.32 5.04
C SER A 43 2.35 11.10 5.91
N LEU A 44 3.20 10.22 5.40
CA LEU A 44 3.78 9.10 6.14
C LEU A 44 5.29 9.19 6.07
N SER A 45 5.99 8.87 7.17
CA SER A 45 7.44 8.74 7.14
C SER A 45 7.85 7.45 6.43
N ASP A 46 9.08 7.43 5.89
CA ASP A 46 9.68 6.23 5.27
C ASP A 46 9.61 5.01 6.18
N ASP A 47 9.87 5.18 7.48
CA ASP A 47 9.80 4.10 8.47
C ASP A 47 8.38 3.58 8.69
N ALA A 48 7.39 4.47 8.61
CA ALA A 48 5.98 4.06 8.68
C ALA A 48 5.60 3.26 7.44
N VAL A 49 5.98 3.73 6.25
CA VAL A 49 5.74 3.03 4.98
C VAL A 49 6.44 1.67 4.96
N ARG A 50 7.71 1.58 5.36
CA ARG A 50 8.45 0.31 5.47
C ARG A 50 7.75 -0.69 6.39
N ARG A 51 7.27 -0.23 7.57
CA ARG A 51 6.52 -1.08 8.51
C ARG A 51 5.20 -1.56 7.91
N ILE A 52 4.47 -0.70 7.22
CA ILE A 52 3.22 -1.06 6.53
C ILE A 52 3.50 -2.09 5.43
N LEU A 53 4.49 -1.85 4.56
CA LEU A 53 4.88 -2.76 3.49
C LEU A 53 5.28 -4.14 4.02
N ALA A 54 6.05 -4.20 5.11
CA ALA A 54 6.39 -5.46 5.77
C ALA A 54 5.15 -6.20 6.29
N ARG A 55 4.19 -5.50 6.91
CA ARG A 55 2.91 -6.10 7.33
C ARG A 55 2.07 -6.59 6.16
N LEU A 56 2.03 -5.85 5.06
CA LEU A 56 1.31 -6.24 3.85
C LEU A 56 1.94 -7.48 3.19
N ALA A 57 3.27 -7.57 3.18
CA ALA A 57 3.98 -8.76 2.70
C ALA A 57 3.76 -9.99 3.58
N ALA A 58 3.79 -9.83 4.91
CA ALA A 58 3.45 -10.92 5.84
C ALA A 58 2.01 -11.46 5.63
N ARG A 59 1.12 -10.66 5.03
CA ARG A 59 -0.27 -11.04 4.68
C ARG A 59 -0.40 -11.56 3.24
N GLY A 60 0.69 -11.58 2.48
CA GLY A 60 0.71 -11.93 1.05
C GLY A 60 -0.04 -10.94 0.16
N LEU A 61 -0.13 -9.67 0.57
CA LEU A 61 -0.80 -8.60 -0.19
C LEU A 61 0.18 -7.77 -1.04
N ALA A 62 1.42 -7.63 -0.58
CA ALA A 62 2.50 -6.99 -1.31
C ALA A 62 3.73 -7.91 -1.33
N GLU A 63 4.63 -7.69 -2.26
CA GLU A 63 5.92 -8.38 -2.32
C GLU A 63 7.02 -7.40 -2.73
N ASN A 64 8.23 -7.64 -2.23
CA ASN A 64 9.41 -6.86 -2.57
C ASN A 64 10.20 -7.60 -3.66
N THR A 65 10.49 -6.91 -4.75
CA THR A 65 11.24 -7.43 -5.90
C THR A 65 12.49 -6.58 -6.10
N CYS A 66 13.39 -7.00 -7.01
CA CYS A 66 14.56 -6.19 -7.36
C CYS A 66 14.20 -4.80 -7.94
N GLN A 67 12.96 -4.62 -8.43
CA GLN A 67 12.45 -3.34 -8.97
C GLN A 67 11.68 -2.52 -7.92
N GLY A 68 11.56 -3.01 -6.69
CA GLY A 68 10.79 -2.39 -5.62
C GLY A 68 9.56 -3.20 -5.21
N TRP A 69 8.65 -2.54 -4.49
CA TRP A 69 7.45 -3.14 -3.92
C TRP A 69 6.31 -3.16 -4.92
N LYS A 70 5.57 -4.27 -4.96
CA LYS A 70 4.39 -4.40 -5.82
C LYS A 70 3.28 -5.18 -5.13
N LEU A 71 2.05 -5.03 -5.62
CA LEU A 71 0.92 -5.82 -5.13
C LEU A 71 0.94 -7.23 -5.72
N THR A 72 0.67 -8.20 -4.85
CA THR A 72 0.37 -9.57 -5.28
C THR A 72 -1.01 -9.60 -5.96
N ARG A 73 -1.34 -10.74 -6.60
CA ARG A 73 -2.70 -10.96 -7.12
C ARG A 73 -3.78 -10.77 -6.05
N ARG A 74 -3.50 -11.20 -4.81
CA ARG A 74 -4.41 -11.04 -3.67
C ARG A 74 -4.54 -9.58 -3.24
N GLY A 75 -3.44 -8.83 -3.21
CA GLY A 75 -3.44 -7.39 -2.92
C GLY A 75 -4.29 -6.61 -3.92
N ARG A 76 -4.14 -6.90 -5.22
CA ARG A 76 -4.96 -6.29 -6.27
C ARG A 76 -6.45 -6.64 -6.15
N ALA A 77 -6.78 -7.89 -5.85
CA ALA A 77 -8.18 -8.30 -5.63
C ALA A 77 -8.80 -7.63 -4.39
N LEU A 78 -8.03 -7.45 -3.32
CA LEU A 78 -8.45 -6.69 -2.15
C LEU A 78 -8.72 -5.23 -2.51
N TRP A 79 -7.85 -4.60 -3.29
CA TRP A 79 -8.08 -3.25 -3.80
C TRP A 79 -9.32 -3.17 -4.70
N GLY A 80 -9.52 -4.10 -5.63
CA GLY A 80 -10.72 -4.09 -6.49
C GLY A 80 -12.03 -4.22 -5.71
N SER A 81 -12.03 -4.95 -4.59
CA SER A 81 -13.24 -5.22 -3.78
C SER A 81 -13.53 -4.16 -2.71
N LYS A 82 -12.49 -3.52 -2.15
CA LYS A 82 -12.63 -2.56 -1.05
C LYS A 82 -12.03 -1.19 -1.34
N GLY A 83 -11.07 -1.14 -2.27
CA GLY A 83 -10.31 0.04 -2.63
C GLY A 83 -11.15 1.15 -3.24
N SER A 84 -12.27 0.88 -3.92
CA SER A 84 -13.18 1.95 -4.42
C SER A 84 -13.81 2.81 -3.32
N ARG A 85 -13.80 2.34 -2.06
CA ARG A 85 -14.24 3.13 -0.89
C ARG A 85 -13.12 3.98 -0.31
N PHE A 86 -11.88 3.68 -0.70
CA PHE A 86 -10.64 4.32 -0.25
C PHE A 86 -9.84 4.85 -1.44
N THR A 87 -10.42 4.89 -2.63
CA THR A 87 -9.95 5.68 -3.77
C THR A 87 -10.11 7.09 -3.28
N LEU A 88 -9.00 7.58 -2.71
CA LEU A 88 -8.68 8.99 -2.58
C LEU A 88 -9.10 9.64 -3.90
#